data_AF-U2WR81-F1
#
_entry.id   AF-U2WR81-F1
#
_cell.length_a   1.000
_cell.length_b   1.000
_cell.length_c   1.000
_cell.angle_alpha   90.00
_cell.angle_beta   90.00
_cell.angle_gamma   90.00
#
_symmetry.space_group_name_H-M   'P 1'
#
loop_
_entity.id
_entity.type
_entity.pdbx_description
1 polymer ?
#
loop_
_entity_poly.entity_id
_entity_poly.type
_entity_poly.pdbx_seq_one_letter_code
_entity_poly.pdbx_strand_id
1 'polypeptide(L)' 'MNNDEIVKVEAYLRKLFKTDALELKRSPRQDMVEVLMDEEFIATLTKDEEDGEVSYNFSMAILDFDLSDDFSGDERFD' A
#
# COMPACT_ATOMS: atom_id res chain seq x y z
N MET A 1 -7.58 12.15 -5.84
CA MET A 1 -7.03 12.17 -4.45
C MET A 1 -6.21 13.43 -4.20
N ASN A 2 -6.48 14.15 -3.10
CA ASN A 2 -5.67 15.29 -2.66
C ASN A 2 -4.58 14.88 -1.64
N ASN A 3 -3.72 15.82 -1.24
CA ASN A 3 -2.60 15.52 -0.35
C ASN A 3 -3.03 15.15 1.09
N ASP A 4 -4.05 15.81 1.63
CA ASP A 4 -4.61 15.47 2.95
C ASP A 4 -5.18 14.05 2.99
N GLU A 5 -5.86 13.62 1.92
CA GLU A 5 -6.36 12.25 1.78
C GLU A 5 -5.21 11.25 1.76
N ILE A 6 -4.15 11.53 0.99
CA ILE A 6 -2.96 10.68 0.92
C ILE A 6 -2.34 10.49 2.31
N VAL A 7 -2.11 11.58 3.05
CA VAL A 7 -1.52 11.52 4.40
C VAL A 7 -2.42 10.73 5.37
N LYS A 8 -3.74 10.90 5.28
CA LYS A 8 -4.70 10.15 6.12
C LYS A 8 -4.67 8.65 5.82
N VAL A 9 -4.68 8.28 4.55
CA VAL A 9 -4.64 6.88 4.12
C VAL A 9 -3.29 6.25 4.47
N GLU A 10 -2.18 6.95 4.28
CA GLU A 10 -0.84 6.48 4.69
C GLU A 10 -0.80 6.19 6.19
N ALA A 11 -1.24 7.13 7.03
CA ALA A 11 -1.29 6.94 8.48
C ALA A 11 -2.19 5.76 8.88
N TYR A 12 -3.31 5.55 8.18
CA TYR A 12 -4.18 4.41 8.39
C TYR A 12 -3.48 3.09 8.05
N LEU A 13 -2.83 3.00 6.88
CA LEU A 13 -2.12 1.78 6.44
C LEU A 13 -0.92 1.47 7.35
N ARG A 14 -0.12 2.47 7.72
CA ARG A 14 0.96 2.31 8.70
C ARG A 14 0.46 1.74 10.02
N LYS A 15 -0.66 2.25 10.53
CA LYS A 15 -1.31 1.74 11.75
C LYS A 15 -1.86 0.32 11.57
N LEU A 16 -2.47 0.03 10.43
CA LEU A 16 -3.08 -1.27 10.13
C LEU A 16 -2.02 -2.38 10.04
N PHE A 17 -0.95 -2.13 9.28
CA PHE A 17 0.15 -3.07 9.08
C PHE A 17 1.23 -2.99 10.17
N LYS A 18 1.13 -2.05 11.11
CA LYS A 18 2.07 -1.81 12.21
C LYS A 18 3.51 -1.61 11.72
N THR A 19 3.65 -0.80 10.68
CA THR A 19 4.94 -0.46 10.08
C THR A 19 4.98 1.01 9.70
N ASP A 20 6.10 1.68 9.92
CA ASP A 20 6.35 3.04 9.44
C ASP A 20 6.99 3.06 8.04
N ALA A 21 7.38 1.90 7.52
CA ALA A 21 8.07 1.76 6.23
C ALA A 21 7.15 1.98 5.00
N LEU A 22 5.83 2.03 5.20
CA LEU A 22 4.89 2.31 4.12
C LEU A 22 4.87 3.79 3.76
N GLU A 23 4.96 4.10 2.47
CA GLU A 23 4.91 5.46 1.93
C GLU A 23 3.92 5.52 0.75
N LEU A 24 3.12 6.59 0.68
CA LEU A 24 2.21 6.83 -0.43
C LEU A 24 2.71 7.97 -1.31
N LYS A 25 2.89 7.67 -2.60
CA LYS A 25 3.39 8.63 -3.59
C LYS A 25 2.36 8.87 -4.68
N ARG A 26 2.14 10.13 -5.06
CA ARG A 26 1.31 10.42 -6.23
C ARG A 26 1.90 9.79 -7.47
N SER A 27 1.12 8.99 -8.18
CA SER A 27 1.51 8.53 -9.51
C SER A 27 1.30 9.64 -10.55
N PRO A 28 2.01 9.59 -11.69
CA PRO A 28 1.78 10.47 -12.82
C PRO A 28 0.44 10.18 -13.54
N ARG A 29 -0.18 9.02 -13.31
CA ARG A 29 -1.52 8.68 -13.83
C ARG A 29 -2.57 9.35 -12.95
N GLN A 30 -3.60 9.91 -13.59
CA GLN A 30 -4.71 10.53 -12.86
C GLN A 30 -5.39 9.50 -11.94
N ASP A 31 -5.68 9.94 -10.72
CA ASP A 31 -6.43 9.20 -9.68
C ASP A 31 -5.81 7.92 -9.12
N MET A 32 -4.50 7.72 -9.33
CA MET A 32 -3.75 6.63 -8.72
C MET A 32 -2.62 7.14 -7.83
N VAL A 33 -2.45 6.46 -6.70
CA VAL A 33 -1.34 6.60 -5.75
C VAL A 33 -0.56 5.30 -5.75
N GLU A 34 0.76 5.41 -5.81
CA GLU A 34 1.69 4.30 -5.64
C GLU A 34 1.92 4.09 -4.14
N VAL A 35 1.87 2.83 -3.70
CA VAL A 35 2.22 2.45 -2.34
C VAL A 35 3.57 1.77 -2.38
N LEU A 36 4.49 2.31 -1.59
CA LEU A 36 5.84 1.80 -1.47
C LEU A 36 6.07 1.25 -0.06
N MET A 37 6.94 0.25 0.07
CA MET A 37 7.49 -0.25 1.33
C MET A 37 9.00 -0.30 1.18
N ASP A 38 9.74 0.37 2.07
CA ASP A 38 11.21 0.43 1.99
C ASP A 38 11.70 0.84 0.57
N GLU A 39 11.09 1.88 0.00
CA GLU A 39 11.37 2.40 -1.36
C GLU A 39 10.99 1.46 -2.52
N GLU A 40 10.44 0.27 -2.25
CA GLU A 40 9.95 -0.67 -3.25
C GLU A 40 8.45 -0.49 -3.52
N PHE A 41 8.04 -0.47 -4.79
CA PHE A 41 6.63 -0.42 -5.16
C PHE A 41 5.94 -1.76 -4.90
N ILE A 42 4.92 -1.75 -4.04
CA ILE A 42 4.21 -2.98 -3.65
C ILE A 42 2.74 -3.00 -4.07
N ALA A 43 2.11 -1.84 -4.23
CA ALA A 43 0.68 -1.78 -4.49
C ALA A 43 0.25 -0.46 -5.13
N THR A 44 -0.98 -0.46 -5.64
CA THR A 44 -1.66 0.75 -6.09
C THR A 44 -2.83 1.07 -5.18
N LEU A 45 -3.13 2.37 -5.08
CA LEU A 45 -4.30 2.85 -4.36
C LEU A 45 -5.08 3.84 -5.21
N THR A 46 -6.38 3.63 -5.32
CA THR A 46 -7.30 4.52 -6.03
C THR A 46 -8.42 4.97 -5.09
N LYS A 47 -8.95 6.16 -5.36
CA LYS A 47 -10.14 6.67 -4.67
C LYS A 47 -11.35 6.42 -5.55
N ASP A 48 -12.42 5.97 -4.92
CA ASP A 48 -13.73 5.84 -5.54
C ASP A 48 -14.73 6.69 -4.77
N GLU A 49 -15.57 7.42 -5.51
CA GLU A 49 -16.62 8.29 -4.97
C GLU A 49 -17.93 7.93 -5.66
N GLU A 50 -18.72 7.07 -5.02
CA GLU A 50 -20.00 6.58 -5.54
C GLU A 50 -21.12 6.94 -4.54
N ASP A 51 -22.22 7.51 -5.04
CA ASP A 51 -23.40 7.90 -4.25
C ASP A 51 -23.13 8.74 -2.97
N GLY A 52 -22.03 9.52 -2.97
CA GLY A 52 -21.63 10.36 -1.84
C GLY A 52 -20.83 9.63 -0.76
N GLU A 53 -20.53 8.34 -0.97
CA GLU A 53 -19.63 7.56 -0.15
C GLU A 53 -18.22 7.58 -0.75
N VAL A 54 -17.22 7.85 0.09
CA VAL A 54 -15.81 7.81 -0.31
C VAL A 54 -15.22 6.49 0.14
N SER A 55 -14.69 5.73 -0.82
CA SER A 55 -13.93 4.51 -0.55
C SER A 55 -12.54 4.57 -1.19
N TYR A 56 -11.64 3.75 -0.67
CA TYR A 56 -10.26 3.66 -1.15
C TYR A 56 -9.96 2.20 -1.48
N ASN A 57 -9.56 1.94 -2.71
CA ASN A 57 -9.24 0.60 -3.18
C ASN A 57 -7.73 0.40 -3.15
N PHE A 58 -7.27 -0.52 -2.32
CA PHE A 58 -5.87 -0.94 -2.25
C PHE A 58 -5.72 -2.26 -3.02
N SER A 59 -4.90 -2.25 -4.06
CA SER A 59 -4.68 -3.40 -4.94
C SER A 59 -3.18 -3.75 -4.96
N MET A 60 -2.85 -4.90 -4.36
CA MET A 60 -1.52 -5.51 -4.33
C MET A 60 -1.54 -6.78 -5.16
N ALA A 61 -0.62 -6.88 -6.12
CA ALA A 61 -0.40 -8.12 -6.86
C ALA A 61 0.67 -8.93 -6.12
N ILE A 62 0.41 -10.21 -5.93
CA ILE A 62 1.40 -11.17 -5.41
C ILE A 62 1.75 -12.09 -6.57
N LEU A 63 3.02 -12.13 -6.96
CA LEU A 63 3.51 -12.95 -8.07
C LEU A 63 4.19 -14.21 -7.51
N ASP A 64 4.27 -15.25 -8.34
CA ASP A 64 4.84 -16.54 -7.93
C ASP A 64 6.29 -16.42 -7.42
N PHE A 65 7.10 -15.54 -8.02
CA PHE A 65 8.47 -15.31 -7.58
C PHE A 65 8.56 -14.59 -6.23
N ASP A 66 7.58 -13.74 -5.86
CA ASP A 66 7.54 -13.07 -4.54
C ASP A 66 7.36 -14.09 -3.41
N LEU A 67 6.85 -15.28 -3.74
CA LEU A 67 6.68 -16.41 -2.82
C LEU A 67 7.88 -17.36 -2.82
N SER A 68 8.77 -17.25 -3.82
CA SER A 68 9.79 -18.25 -4.13
C SER A 68 11.17 -17.92 -3.55
N ASP A 69 11.50 -16.64 -3.37
CA ASP A 69 12.77 -16.16 -2.83
C ASP A 69 12.48 -15.36 -1.53
N ASP A 70 13.09 -15.78 -0.42
CA ASP A 70 13.25 -15.01 0.83
C ASP A 70 12.14 -14.98 1.91
N PHE A 71 11.00 -15.67 1.75
CA PHE A 71 10.16 -16.03 2.92
C PHE A 71 10.76 -17.21 3.71
N SER A 72 12.06 -17.16 4.02
CA SER A 72 12.58 -17.95 5.14
C SER A 72 12.07 -17.28 6.41
N GLY A 73 10.85 -17.63 6.81
CA GLY A 73 10.45 -17.47 8.20
C GLY A 73 11.57 -18.07 9.02
N ASP A 74 12.24 -17.24 9.82
CA ASP A 74 13.23 -17.67 10.80
C ASP A 74 12.53 -18.68 11.71
N GLU A 75 12.56 -19.96 11.35
CA GLU A 75 12.18 -21.07 12.21
C GLU A 75 13.27 -21.25 13.28
N ARG A 76 13.50 -20.21 14.08
CA ARG A 76 14.03 -20.38 15.44
C ARG A 76 12.87 -20.59 16.39
N PHE A 77 12.34 -21.80 16.34
CA PHE A 77 11.78 -22.42 17.53
C PHE A 77 12.92 -23.21 18.17
N ASP A 78 13.47 -22.69 19.28
CA ASP A 78 14.31 -23.43 20.22
C ASP A 78 13.58 -24.69 20.73
#